data_AF-A0A8J3Z266-F1
#
_entry.id   AF-A0A8J3Z266-F1
#
_cell.length_a   1.000
_cell.length_b   1.000
_cell.length_c   1.000
_cell.angle_alpha   90.00
_cell.angle_beta   90.00
_cell.angle_gamma   90.00
#
_symmetry.space_group_name_H-M   'P 1'
#
loop_
_entity.id
_entity.type
_entity.pdbx_description
1 polymer ?
#
loop_
_entity_poly.entity_id
_entity_poly.type
_entity_poly.pdbx_seq_one_letter_code
_entity_poly.pdbx_strand_id
1 'polypeptide(L)'
;MAIPTDRGHVILTKDAAGQTTVMVGTSLINGTVQNVYARHVGAGNVKVHPGVRFANGQDGQHTLDVVEVFVADDDSVHIRRTEAGDDLRANG
;
A
#
# COMPACT_ATOMS: atom_id res chain seq x y z
N MET A 1 -3.64 6.43 18.13
CA MET A 1 -3.52 5.51 16.98
C MET A 1 -4.24 6.18 15.82
N ALA A 2 -3.56 6.46 14.72
CA ALA A 2 -4.22 6.97 13.52
C ALA A 2 -5.14 5.88 12.95
N ILE A 3 -6.37 6.24 12.63
CA ILE A 3 -7.34 5.33 12.01
C ILE A 3 -6.90 5.14 10.55
N PRO A 4 -6.78 3.89 10.04
CA PRO A 4 -6.51 3.66 8.63
C PRO A 4 -7.53 4.39 7.76
N THR A 5 -7.06 5.15 6.78
CA THR A 5 -7.94 5.85 5.84
C THR A 5 -8.36 4.94 4.69
N ASP A 6 -7.49 4.00 4.30
CA ASP A 6 -7.74 3.08 3.20
C ASP A 6 -7.27 1.65 3.51
N ARG A 7 -7.91 0.65 2.88
CA ARG A 7 -7.55 -0.77 3.02
C ARG A 7 -7.70 -1.52 1.69
N GLY A 8 -6.60 -2.03 1.15
CA GLY A 8 -6.63 -2.70 -0.16
C GLY A 8 -5.28 -3.23 -0.62
N HIS A 9 -5.23 -3.67 -1.88
CA HIS A 9 -3.96 -3.89 -2.56
C HIS A 9 -3.38 -2.54 -2.97
N VAL A 10 -2.08 -2.37 -2.73
CA VAL A 10 -1.39 -1.12 -3.04
C VAL A 10 -0.43 -1.34 -4.20
N ILE A 11 -0.35 -0.35 -5.09
CA ILE A 11 0.76 -0.22 -6.04
C ILE A 11 1.50 1.11 -5.80
N LEU A 12 2.82 1.01 -5.80
CA LEU A 12 3.78 2.09 -5.70
C LEU A 12 4.40 2.32 -7.06
N THR A 13 4.15 3.49 -7.63
CA THR A 13 4.80 3.93 -8.86
C THR A 13 5.67 5.14 -8.58
N LYS A 14 6.74 5.33 -9.36
CA LYS A 14 7.60 6.51 -9.27
C LYS A 14 7.52 7.29 -10.56
N ASP A 15 7.41 8.61 -10.47
CA ASP A 15 7.51 9.48 -11.63
C ASP A 15 8.97 9.76 -12.01
N ALA A 16 9.17 10.51 -13.09
CA ALA A 16 10.49 10.91 -13.58
C ALA A 16 11.28 11.80 -12.59
N ALA A 17 10.59 12.44 -11.64
CA ALA A 17 11.19 13.24 -10.57
C ALA A 17 11.48 12.39 -9.31
N GLY A 18 11.17 11.09 -9.33
CA GLY A 18 11.35 10.17 -8.21
C GLY A 18 10.27 10.25 -7.14
N GLN A 19 9.21 11.04 -7.35
CA GLN A 19 8.10 11.12 -6.41
C GLN A 19 7.27 9.84 -6.47
N THR A 20 6.85 9.37 -5.30
CA THR A 20 6.09 8.13 -5.21
C THR A 20 4.59 8.44 -5.28
N THR A 21 3.87 7.71 -6.13
CA THR A 21 2.41 7.66 -6.11
C THR A 21 1.98 6.36 -5.47
N VAL A 22 1.12 6.43 -4.46
CA VAL A 22 0.51 5.28 -3.81
C VAL A 22 -0.92 5.16 -4.31
N MET A 23 -1.26 4.06 -4.97
CA MET A 23 -2.63 3.77 -5.40
C MET A 23 -3.18 2.57 -4.65
N VAL A 24 -4.41 2.67 -4.16
CA VAL A 24 -5.09 1.62 -3.40
C VAL A 24 -6.29 1.13 -4.21
N GLY A 25 -6.36 -0.17 -4.43
CA GLY A 25 -7.46 -0.83 -5.12
C GLY A 25 -7.95 -2.07 -4.40
N THR A 26 -9.06 -2.63 -4.88
CA THR A 26 -9.75 -3.74 -4.20
C THR A 26 -9.20 -5.11 -4.56
N SER A 27 -8.57 -5.25 -5.73
CA SER A 27 -8.10 -6.54 -6.25
C SER A 27 -6.75 -6.41 -6.95
N LEU A 28 -6.01 -7.52 -7.03
CA LEU A 28 -4.81 -7.66 -7.83
C LEU A 28 -5.03 -8.72 -8.91
N ILE A 29 -4.91 -8.34 -10.18
CA ILE A 29 -5.03 -9.26 -11.33
C ILE A 29 -3.75 -9.17 -12.15
N ASN A 30 -3.03 -10.27 -12.29
CA ASN A 30 -1.77 -10.36 -13.05
C ASN A 30 -0.73 -9.30 -12.67
N GLY A 31 -0.66 -8.93 -11.38
CA GLY A 31 0.29 -7.91 -10.89
C GLY A 31 -0.16 -6.46 -11.09
N THR A 32 -1.39 -6.23 -11.58
CA THR A 32 -2.00 -4.90 -11.72
C THR A 32 -3.11 -4.74 -10.69
N VAL A 33 -3.07 -3.64 -9.93
CA VAL A 33 -4.12 -3.28 -8.98
C VAL A 33 -5.34 -2.76 -9.75
N GLN A 34 -6.50 -3.33 -9.45
CA GLN A 34 -7.78 -3.04 -10.10
C GLN A 34 -8.72 -2.29 -9.16
N ASN A 35 -9.70 -1.60 -9.75
CA ASN A 35 -10.69 -0.79 -9.03
C ASN A 35 -10.03 0.15 -8.01
N VAL A 36 -9.05 0.92 -8.49
CA VAL A 36 -8.35 1.92 -7.67
C VAL A 36 -9.37 2.95 -7.18
N TYR A 37 -9.50 3.09 -5.87
CA TYR A 37 -10.46 4.00 -5.23
C TYR A 37 -9.78 5.10 -4.43
N ALA A 38 -8.49 4.95 -4.10
CA ALA A 38 -7.70 5.98 -3.45
C ALA A 38 -6.34 6.16 -4.14
N ARG A 39 -5.87 7.40 -4.21
CA ARG A 39 -4.61 7.76 -4.85
C ARG A 39 -3.94 8.91 -4.10
N HIS A 40 -2.73 8.66 -3.62
CA HIS A 40 -1.87 9.61 -2.93
C HIS A 40 -0.72 9.99 -3.88
N VAL A 41 -0.82 11.13 -4.56
CA VAL A 41 0.15 11.59 -5.56
C VAL A 41 1.22 12.46 -4.91
N GLY A 42 2.48 12.28 -5.32
CA GLY A 42 3.56 13.16 -4.91
C GLY A 42 3.96 12.98 -3.45
N ALA A 43 3.76 11.79 -2.88
CA ALA A 43 4.17 11.48 -1.53
C ALA A 43 5.71 11.57 -1.44
N GLY A 44 6.20 12.64 -0.81
CA GLY A 44 7.62 12.89 -0.61
C GLY A 44 8.27 11.87 0.34
N ASN A 45 7.47 11.21 1.17
CA ASN A 45 7.92 10.17 2.08
C ASN A 45 6.89 9.04 2.20
N VAL A 46 7.28 7.82 1.82
CA VAL A 46 6.47 6.61 1.97
C VAL A 46 7.16 5.69 2.98
N LYS A 47 6.51 5.44 4.11
CA LYS A 47 7.01 4.60 5.20
C LYS A 47 6.32 3.25 5.16
N VAL A 48 7.09 2.20 4.86
CA VAL A 48 6.57 0.84 4.71
C VAL A 48 6.96 0.03 5.94
N HIS A 49 5.98 -0.59 6.60
CA HIS A 49 6.24 -1.50 7.70
C HIS A 49 7.00 -2.75 7.19
N PRO A 50 8.03 -3.26 7.91
CA PRO A 50 8.86 -4.37 7.44
C PRO A 50 8.12 -5.67 7.09
N GLY A 51 6.94 -5.88 7.69
CA GLY A 51 6.09 -7.03 7.41
C GLY A 51 5.29 -6.95 6.10
N VAL A 52 5.30 -5.82 5.39
CA VAL A 52 4.60 -5.68 4.11
C VAL A 52 5.46 -6.26 3.00
N ARG A 53 4.87 -7.18 2.23
CA ARG A 53 5.55 -7.85 1.11
C ARG A 53 5.13 -7.24 -0.21
N PHE A 54 6.12 -6.98 -1.06
CA PHE A 54 5.93 -6.46 -2.40
C PHE A 54 6.40 -7.44 -3.46
N ALA A 55 5.79 -7.38 -4.64
CA ALA A 55 6.33 -7.91 -5.87
C ALA A 55 6.45 -6.80 -6.92
N ASN A 56 7.36 -6.99 -7.86
CA ASN A 56 7.47 -6.09 -9.01
C ASN A 56 6.38 -6.46 -10.03
N GLY A 57 5.67 -5.46 -10.52
CA GLY A 57 4.74 -5.54 -11.64
C GLY A 57 5.19 -4.62 -12.79
N GLN A 58 4.37 -4.56 -13.84
CA GLN A 58 4.68 -3.77 -15.02
C GLN A 58 4.79 -2.26 -14.73
N ASP A 59 3.92 -1.75 -13.86
CA ASP A 59 3.81 -0.30 -13.60
C ASP A 59 4.53 0.15 -12.32
N GLY A 60 5.08 -0.78 -11.53
CA GLY A 60 5.70 -0.49 -10.25
C GLY A 60 5.69 -1.68 -9.29
N GLN A 61 5.83 -1.41 -7.99
CA GLN A 61 5.78 -2.45 -6.95
C GLN A 61 4.37 -2.56 -6.38
N HIS A 62 3.84 -3.77 -6.22
CA HIS A 62 2.52 -3.98 -5.65
C HIS A 62 2.56 -4.88 -4.42
N THR A 63 1.62 -4.72 -3.50
CA THR A 63 1.53 -5.55 -2.29
C THR A 63 0.94 -6.92 -2.62
N LEU A 64 1.55 -7.96 -2.02
CA LEU A 64 1.06 -9.33 -2.16
C LEU A 64 -0.20 -9.60 -1.33
N ASP A 65 -0.37 -8.85 -0.25
CA ASP A 65 -1.48 -8.96 0.69
C ASP A 65 -2.27 -7.64 0.72
N VAL A 66 -3.50 -7.69 1.22
CA VAL A 66 -4.27 -6.49 1.56
C VAL A 66 -3.61 -5.79 2.75
N VAL A 67 -3.31 -4.51 2.58
CA VAL A 67 -2.65 -3.65 3.55
C VAL A 67 -3.55 -2.52 4.00
N GLU A 68 -3.16 -1.86 5.08
CA GLU A 68 -3.75 -0.62 5.56
C GLU A 68 -2.85 0.54 5.17
N VAL A 69 -3.47 1.63 4.71
CA VAL A 69 -2.79 2.87 4.34
C VAL A 69 -3.37 4.01 5.17
N PHE A 70 -2.48 4.88 5.66
CA PHE A 70 -2.86 6.11 6.34
C PHE A 70 -1.87 7.22 6.00
N VAL A 71 -2.36 8.45 5.98
CA VAL A 71 -1.55 9.66 5.88
C VAL A 71 -1.33 10.18 7.29
N ALA A 72 -0.08 10.35 7.68
CA ALA A 72 0.29 10.92 8.97
C ALA A 72 0.29 12.46 8.91
N ASP A 73 0.28 13.12 10.07
CA ASP A 73 0.25 14.59 10.16
C ASP A 73 1.49 15.27 9.53
N ASP A 74 2.56 14.51 9.25
CA ASP A 74 3.78 14.95 8.54
C ASP A 74 3.69 14.74 7.01
N ASP A 75 2.48 14.57 6.46
CA ASP A 75 2.17 14.24 5.06
C ASP A 75 2.84 12.95 4.54
N SER A 76 3.40 12.12 5.43
CA SER A 76 3.96 10.83 5.02
C SER A 76 2.86 9.78 4.85
N VAL A 77 2.98 8.98 3.79
CA VAL A 77 2.07 7.85 3.54
C VAL A 77 2.66 6.61 4.20
N HIS A 78 1.92 6.02 5.13
CA HIS A 78 2.33 4.81 5.83
C HIS A 78 1.56 3.62 5.30
N ILE A 79 2.27 2.50 5.12
CA ILE A 79 1.69 1.24 4.66
C ILE A 79 2.05 0.15 5.68
N ARG A 80 1.04 -0.51 6.22
CA ARG A 80 1.21 -1.61 7.19
C ARG A 80 0.33 -2.81 6.87
N ARG A 81 0.65 -3.97 7.46
CA ARG A 81 -0.23 -5.14 7.37
C ARG A 81 -1.57 -4.85 8.06
N THR A 82 -2.63 -5.49 7.58
CA THR A 82 -3.88 -5.56 8.33
C THR A 82 -3.65 -6.43 9.58
N GLU A 83 -4.11 -5.99 10.76
CA GLU A 83 -3.96 -6.75 12.01
C GLU A 83 -4.67 -8.12 11.93
N ALA A 84 -5.72 -8.21 11.12
CA ALA A 84 -6.41 -9.47 10.79
C ALA A 84 -5.51 -10.53 10.10
N GLY A 85 -4.39 -10.11 9.49
CA GLY A 85 -3.43 -11.03 8.85
C GLY A 85 -2.44 -11.69 9.81
N ASP A 86 -2.32 -11.19 11.04
CA ASP A 86 -1.55 -11.82 12.13
C ASP A 86 -2.41 -12.87 12.87
N ASP A 87 -3.68 -12.54 13.13
CA ASP A 87 -4.61 -13.40 13.87
C ASP A 87 -4.88 -14.75 13.17
N LEU A 88 -4.93 -14.73 11.83
CA LEU A 88 -5.10 -15.94 11.01
C LEU A 88 -3.84 -16.83 10.96
N ARG A 89 -2.66 -16.30 11.30
CA ARG A 89 -1.40 -17.06 11.38
C ARG A 89 -1.09 -17.57 12.78
N ALA A 90 -1.70 -16.98 13.81
CA ALA A 90 -1.52 -17.41 15.20
C ALA A 90 -2.37 -18.64 15.59
N ASN A 91 -3.27 -19.09 14.71
CA ASN A 91 -4.17 -20.24 14.93
C ASN A 91 -3.92 -21.42 13.97
N GLY A 92 -2.76 -21.46 13.30
CA GLY A 92 -2.36 -22.53 12.36
C GLY A 92 -1.39 -23.54 12.96
#